data_AF-A0A9P0NH84-F1
#
_entry.id   AF-A0A9P0NH84-F1
#
_cell.length_a   1.000
_cell.length_b   1.000
_cell.length_c   1.000
_cell.angle_alpha   90.00
_cell.angle_beta   90.00
_cell.angle_gamma   90.00
#
_symmetry.space_group_name_H-M   'P 1'
#
loop_
_entity.id
_entity.type
_entity.pdbx_description
1 polymer ?
#
loop_
_entity_poly.entity_id
_entity_poly.type
_entity_poly.pdbx_seq_one_letter_code
_entity_poly.pdbx_strand_id
1 'polypeptide(L)'
;MSLLSNYFKSLEGLDDILVYFDSTYVNGTYKSTITEYGTTRFLRHPPIFLPHMWNVYNATKEGYGRINNVSEGFIKKLKNIVRIKHPNLYIFIESIQMCNASATTALIQKQN
;
A
#
# COMPACT_ATOMS: atom_id res chain seq x y z
N MET A 1 18.31 15.13 -9.64
CA MET A 1 18.34 14.43 -8.34
C MET A 1 17.75 15.29 -7.22
N SER A 2 16.59 15.91 -7.44
CA SER A 2 16.05 16.95 -6.54
C SER A 2 14.61 16.65 -6.14
N LEU A 3 14.31 16.94 -4.86
CA LEU A 3 13.02 16.92 -4.17
C LEU A 3 12.53 15.57 -3.61
N LEU A 4 12.62 14.45 -4.34
CA LEU A 4 12.10 13.16 -3.85
C LEU A 4 12.98 12.52 -2.76
N SER A 5 14.30 12.65 -2.85
CA SER A 5 15.26 12.04 -1.91
C SER A 5 15.16 12.61 -0.48
N ASN A 6 14.76 13.87 -0.31
CA ASN A 6 14.56 14.47 1.02
C ASN A 6 13.18 14.17 1.60
N TYR A 7 12.25 13.64 0.81
CA TYR A 7 10.87 13.37 1.24
C TYR A 7 10.76 12.12 2.12
N PHE A 8 11.60 11.13 1.83
CA PHE A 8 11.62 9.84 2.52
C PHE A 8 12.64 9.79 3.68
N LYS A 9 13.04 10.95 4.23
CA LYS A 9 14.03 11.02 5.33
C LYS A 9 13.57 10.34 6.63
N SER A 10 12.29 10.01 6.79
CA SER A 10 11.83 9.10 7.83
C SER A 10 11.23 7.86 7.19
N LEU A 11 12.00 6.77 7.18
CA LEU A 11 11.59 5.43 6.76
C LEU A 11 10.28 4.98 7.46
N GLU A 12 10.02 5.48 8.67
CA GLU A 12 8.81 5.21 9.47
C GLU A 12 7.50 5.45 8.74
N GLY A 13 7.38 6.50 7.91
CA GLY A 13 6.12 6.81 7.22
C GLY A 13 5.83 5.90 6.02
N LEU A 14 6.85 5.21 5.51
CA LEU A 14 6.72 4.31 4.36
C LEU A 14 6.20 2.94 4.81
N ASP A 15 6.64 2.44 5.96
CA ASP A 15 6.19 1.15 6.46
C ASP A 15 4.67 1.16 6.74
N ASP A 16 4.17 2.25 7.33
CA ASP A 16 2.73 2.43 7.57
C ASP A 16 1.89 2.44 6.28
N ILE A 17 2.39 3.04 5.20
CA ILE A 17 1.65 3.06 3.93
C ILE A 17 1.70 1.70 3.24
N LEU A 18 2.82 0.99 3.34
CA LEU A 18 2.94 -0.35 2.79
C LEU A 18 2.05 -1.34 3.54
N VAL A 19 2.01 -1.27 4.87
CA VAL A 19 1.08 -2.05 5.70
C VAL A 19 -0.37 -1.71 5.39
N TYR A 20 -0.72 -0.42 5.28
CA TYR A 20 -2.06 -0.01 4.89
C TYR A 20 -2.43 -0.50 3.49
N PHE A 21 -1.54 -0.36 2.52
CA PHE A 21 -1.79 -0.77 1.14
C PHE A 21 -1.95 -2.29 1.04
N ASP A 22 -1.07 -3.04 1.69
CA ASP A 22 -1.12 -4.49 1.71
C ASP A 22 -2.40 -5.01 2.36
N SER A 23 -2.75 -4.48 3.54
CA SER A 23 -3.94 -4.89 4.29
C SER A 23 -5.27 -4.45 3.66
N THR A 24 -5.29 -3.31 2.98
CA THR A 24 -6.54 -2.72 2.47
C THR A 24 -6.81 -3.08 1.01
N TYR A 25 -5.75 -3.25 0.21
CA TYR A 25 -5.84 -3.40 -1.24
C TYR A 25 -5.33 -4.77 -1.74
N VAL A 26 -4.20 -5.28 -1.22
CA VAL A 26 -3.51 -6.44 -1.83
C VAL A 26 -3.89 -7.78 -1.18
N ASN A 27 -3.47 -7.97 0.07
CA ASN A 27 -3.47 -9.26 0.75
C ASN A 27 -4.56 -9.39 1.82
N GLY A 28 -5.11 -8.26 2.28
CA GLY A 28 -6.10 -8.28 3.36
C GLY A 28 -5.44 -8.39 4.74
N THR A 29 -6.26 -8.61 5.78
CA THR A 29 -5.77 -8.72 7.17
C THR A 29 -5.84 -10.15 7.67
N TYR A 30 -5.05 -10.47 8.70
CA TYR A 30 -5.21 -11.72 9.44
C TYR A 30 -5.92 -11.44 10.75
N LYS A 31 -6.92 -12.27 11.07
CA LYS A 31 -7.57 -12.28 12.38
C LYS A 31 -7.21 -13.56 13.11
N SER A 32 -6.69 -13.42 14.32
CA SER A 32 -6.49 -14.55 15.21
C SER A 32 -7.80 -14.94 15.88
N THR A 33 -8.06 -16.23 15.93
CA THR A 33 -9.19 -16.83 16.65
C THR A 33 -8.67 -18.00 17.46
N ILE A 34 -9.14 -18.14 18.70
CA ILE A 34 -8.85 -19.30 19.54
C ILE A 34 -9.79 -20.43 19.11
N THR A 35 -9.23 -21.60 18.83
CA THR A 35 -9.99 -22.80 18.47
C THR A 35 -10.57 -23.46 19.71
N GLU A 36 -11.52 -24.37 19.50
CA GLU A 36 -12.10 -25.21 20.55
C GLU A 36 -11.06 -26.06 21.31
N TYR A 37 -9.88 -26.29 20.72
CA TYR A 37 -8.76 -27.03 21.33
C TYR A 37 -7.75 -26.12 22.03
N GLY A 38 -8.06 -24.83 22.21
CA GLY A 38 -7.16 -23.85 22.84
C GLY A 38 -5.97 -23.42 21.97
N THR A 39 -5.93 -23.82 20.70
CA THR A 39 -4.87 -23.42 19.76
C THR A 39 -5.25 -22.14 19.02
N THR A 40 -4.25 -21.32 18.62
CA THR A 40 -4.50 -20.11 17.82
C THR A 40 -4.54 -20.45 16.34
N ARG A 41 -5.63 -20.04 15.67
CA ARG A 41 -5.75 -20.10 14.20
C ARG A 41 -5.78 -18.70 13.63
N PHE A 42 -5.04 -18.47 12.55
CA PHE A 42 -5.09 -17.24 11.78
C PHE A 42 -5.96 -17.44 10.55
N LEU A 43 -7.01 -16.64 10.41
CA LEU A 43 -7.86 -16.61 9.22
C LEU A 43 -7.55 -15.34 8.42
N ARG A 44 -7.37 -15.49 7.10
CA ARG A 44 -7.20 -14.36 6.20
C ARG A 44 -8.56 -13.75 5.89
N HIS A 45 -8.72 -12.46 6.17
CA HIS A 45 -9.81 -11.64 5.68
C HIS A 45 -9.40 -11.02 4.34
N PRO A 46 -10.26 -11.04 3.31
CA PRO A 46 -9.94 -10.43 2.03
C PRO A 46 -9.72 -8.92 2.16
N PRO A 47 -8.98 -8.30 1.23
CA PRO A 47 -8.80 -6.85 1.21
C PRO A 47 -10.15 -6.13 1.09
N ILE A 48 -10.26 -4.98 1.75
CA ILE A 48 -11.46 -4.14 1.76
C ILE A 48 -11.80 -3.69 0.34
N PHE A 49 -10.77 -3.42 -0.46
CA PHE A 49 -10.90 -2.99 -1.85
C PHE A 49 -10.22 -3.98 -2.79
N LEU A 50 -11.00 -4.93 -3.30
CA LEU A 50 -10.50 -5.95 -4.21
C LEU A 50 -9.99 -5.34 -5.53
N PRO A 51 -9.02 -5.98 -6.22
CA PRO A 51 -8.44 -5.45 -7.46
C PRO A 51 -9.45 -5.08 -8.57
N HIS A 52 -10.59 -5.79 -8.64
CA HIS A 52 -11.64 -5.47 -9.61
C HIS A 52 -12.32 -4.11 -9.34
N MET A 53 -12.24 -3.60 -8.10
CA MET A 53 -12.80 -2.30 -7.71
C MET A 53 -11.84 -1.13 -7.99
N TRP A 54 -10.58 -1.39 -8.30
CA TRP A 54 -9.57 -0.32 -8.48
C TRP A 54 -9.75 0.43 -9.79
N ASN A 55 -10.44 -0.17 -10.76
CA ASN A 55 -10.80 0.49 -11.99
C ASN A 55 -12.32 0.50 -12.17
N VAL A 56 -12.83 1.66 -12.58
CA VAL A 56 -14.26 1.91 -12.76
C VAL A 56 -14.87 0.96 -13.79
N TYR A 57 -14.08 0.53 -14.79
CA TYR A 57 -14.52 -0.38 -15.85
C TYR A 57 -14.91 -1.77 -15.30
N ASN A 58 -14.02 -2.43 -14.57
CA ASN A 58 -14.22 -3.72 -13.92
C ASN A 58 -15.28 -3.61 -12.83
N ALA A 59 -15.27 -2.55 -12.01
CA ALA A 59 -16.32 -2.31 -11.03
C ALA A 59 -17.70 -2.23 -11.69
N THR A 60 -17.81 -1.51 -12.82
CA THR A 60 -19.05 -1.40 -13.60
C THR A 60 -19.46 -2.75 -14.19
N LYS A 61 -18.51 -3.54 -14.70
CA LYS A 61 -18.77 -4.87 -15.27
C LYS A 61 -19.36 -5.83 -14.23
N GLU A 62 -18.91 -5.72 -12.98
CA GLU A 62 -19.36 -6.53 -11.85
C GLU A 62 -20.62 -5.96 -11.15
N GLY A 63 -21.23 -4.89 -11.70
CA GLY A 63 -22.45 -4.29 -11.16
C GLY A 63 -22.24 -3.41 -9.92
N TYR A 64 -21.01 -3.11 -9.54
CA TYR A 64 -20.71 -2.15 -8.48
C TYR A 64 -20.92 -0.71 -8.98
N GLY A 65 -21.22 0.20 -8.04
CA GLY A 65 -21.39 1.62 -8.35
C GLY A 65 -20.16 2.20 -9.06
N ARG A 66 -20.39 3.14 -10.01
CA ARG A 66 -19.35 3.86 -10.77
C ARG A 66 -18.55 4.85 -9.91
N ILE A 67 -18.25 4.50 -8.67
CA ILE A 67 -17.71 5.42 -7.69
C ILE A 67 -16.23 5.09 -7.47
N ASN A 68 -15.36 6.01 -7.87
CA ASN A 68 -13.90 5.87 -7.79
C ASN A 68 -13.33 6.21 -6.39
N ASN A 69 -14.19 6.32 -5.37
CA ASN A 69 -13.81 6.70 -4.00
C ASN A 69 -12.66 5.86 -3.43
N VAL A 70 -12.57 4.60 -3.86
CA VAL A 70 -11.52 3.64 -3.46
C VAL A 70 -10.14 4.10 -3.92
N SER A 71 -10.00 4.40 -5.22
CA SER A 71 -8.74 4.84 -5.81
C SER A 71 -8.46 6.30 -5.45
N GLU A 72 -9.49 7.13 -5.30
CA GLU A 72 -9.36 8.50 -4.80
C GLU A 72 -8.86 8.56 -3.35
N GLY A 73 -9.34 7.66 -2.48
CA GLY A 73 -8.87 7.52 -1.10
C GLY A 73 -7.39 7.17 -1.03
N PHE A 74 -6.95 6.22 -1.85
CA PHE A 74 -5.53 5.87 -1.99
C PHE A 74 -4.70 7.06 -2.48
N ILE A 75 -5.12 7.70 -3.57
CA ILE A 75 -4.42 8.87 -4.15
C ILE A 75 -4.33 10.02 -3.14
N LYS A 76 -5.38 10.26 -2.35
CA LYS A 76 -5.39 11.28 -1.29
C LYS A 76 -4.40 10.95 -0.16
N LYS A 77 -4.31 9.69 0.27
CA LYS A 77 -3.34 9.25 1.27
C LYS A 77 -1.91 9.37 0.75
N LEU A 78 -1.67 8.94 -0.49
CA LEU A 78 -0.38 9.09 -1.18
C LEU A 78 0.03 10.57 -1.30
N LYS A 79 -0.91 11.44 -1.65
CA LYS A 79 -0.71 12.89 -1.71
C LYS A 79 -0.19 13.45 -0.40
N ASN A 80 -0.76 13.03 0.72
CA ASN A 80 -0.36 13.51 2.05
C ASN A 80 1.03 13.02 2.46
N ILE A 81 1.43 11.83 2.03
CA ILE A 81 2.69 11.20 2.45
C ILE A 81 3.86 11.72 1.61
N VAL A 82 3.70 11.79 0.29
CA VAL A 82 4.75 12.32 -0.60
C VAL A 82 4.72 13.87 -0.65
N ARG A 83 3.69 14.49 -0.04
CA ARG A 83 3.31 15.93 -0.13
C ARG A 83 3.53 16.55 -1.52
N ILE A 84 3.24 15.78 -2.57
CA ILE A 84 3.22 16.25 -3.95
C ILE A 84 1.80 16.73 -4.28
N LYS A 85 1.65 17.80 -5.07
CA LYS A 85 0.34 18.39 -5.39
C LYS A 85 -0.56 17.46 -6.23
N HIS A 86 0.05 16.67 -7.12
CA HIS A 86 -0.62 15.77 -8.07
C HIS A 86 0.12 14.41 -8.18
N PRO A 87 -0.01 13.52 -7.18
CA PRO A 87 0.55 12.19 -7.29
C PRO A 87 -0.20 11.38 -8.37
N ASN A 88 0.53 10.60 -9.14
CA ASN A 88 -0.02 9.65 -10.10
C ASN A 88 0.65 8.28 -9.91
N LEU A 89 0.14 7.25 -10.60
CA LEU A 89 0.65 5.89 -10.47
C LEU A 89 2.15 5.79 -10.85
N TYR A 90 2.61 6.60 -11.80
CA TYR A 90 4.01 6.66 -12.18
C TYR A 90 4.90 7.12 -11.02
N ILE A 91 4.54 8.22 -10.36
CA ILE A 91 5.25 8.75 -9.18
C ILE A 91 5.25 7.73 -8.03
N PHE A 92 4.15 7.00 -7.86
CA PHE A 92 4.07 5.93 -6.86
C PHE A 92 5.07 4.80 -7.14
N ILE A 93 5.11 4.31 -8.38
CA ILE A 93 6.02 3.23 -8.80
C ILE A 93 7.48 3.67 -8.66
N GLU A 94 7.83 4.87 -9.14
CA GLU A 94 9.19 5.42 -8.96
C GLU A 94 9.56 5.50 -7.48
N SER A 95 8.63 5.93 -6.62
CA SER A 95 8.87 6.03 -5.18
C SER A 95 9.18 4.67 -4.56
N ILE A 96 8.43 3.62 -4.91
CA ILE A 96 8.70 2.26 -4.44
C ILE A 96 10.07 1.79 -4.93
N GLN A 97 10.40 2.00 -6.20
CA GLN A 97 11.69 1.59 -6.77
C GLN A 97 12.86 2.28 -6.06
N MET A 98 12.74 3.58 -5.78
CA MET A 98 13.75 4.34 -5.02
C MET A 98 13.90 3.82 -3.59
N CYS A 99 12.79 3.51 -2.91
CA CYS A 99 12.83 2.97 -1.55
C CYS A 99 13.50 1.58 -1.53
N ASN A 100 13.18 0.71 -2.49
CA ASN A 100 13.77 -0.61 -2.59
C ASN A 100 15.29 -0.56 -2.87
N ALA A 101 15.72 0.33 -3.76
CA ALA A 101 17.14 0.57 -4.02
C ALA A 101 17.89 1.08 -2.77
N SER A 102 17.26 1.97 -2.00
CA SER A 102 17.82 2.51 -0.76
C SER A 102 17.96 1.42 0.32
N ALA A 103 16.91 0.60 0.49
CA ALA A 103 16.92 -0.53 1.42
C ALA A 103 17.99 -1.58 1.05
N THR A 104 18.10 -1.92 -0.23
CA THR A 104 19.12 -2.85 -0.75
C THR A 104 20.54 -2.34 -0.47
N THR A 105 20.77 -1.04 -0.70
CA THR A 105 22.07 -0.40 -0.42
C THR A 105 22.41 -0.45 1.08
N ALA A 106 21.45 -0.17 1.95
CA ALA A 106 21.64 -0.24 3.40
C ALA A 106 21.94 -1.67 3.90
N LEU A 107 21.33 -2.69 3.29
CA LEU A 107 21.62 -4.09 3.60
C LEU A 107 23.04 -4.49 3.18
N ILE A 108 23.49 -4.07 1.98
CA ILE A 108 24.85 -4.33 1.49
C ILE A 108 25.89 -3.65 2.39
N GLN A 109 25.64 -2.42 2.85
CA GLN A 109 26.54 -1.71 3.76
C GLN A 109 26.65 -2.36 5.15
N LYS A 110 25.59 -3.05 5.63
CA LYS A 110 25.63 -3.79 6.90
C LYS A 110 26.36 -5.14 6.82
N GLN A 111 26.59 -5.65 5.61
CA GLN A 111 27.27 -6.93 5.37
C GLN A 111 28.79 -6.77 5.17
N ASN A 112 29.27 -5.54 4.95
CA ASN A 112 30.69 -5.18 4.89
C ASN A 112 31.15 -4.57 6.22
#